data_AF-A0A3M2ABZ8-F1
#
_entry.id   AF-A0A3M2ABZ8-F1
#
_cell.length_a   1.000
_cell.length_b   1.000
_cell.length_c   1.000
_cell.angle_alpha   90.00
_cell.angle_beta   90.00
_cell.angle_gamma   90.00
#
_symmetry.space_group_name_H-M   'P 1'
#
loop_
_entity.id
_entity.type
_entity.pdbx_description
1 polymer ?
#
loop_
_entity_poly.entity_id
_entity_poly.type
_entity_poly.pdbx_seq_one_letter_code
_entity_poly.pdbx_strand_id
1 'polypeptide(L)'
;MPRKAKKKGGPRYRRVVLSLPKRLYFVLNGIAMGDERKLNRLIKGILEDKLMESTVAELELYLGRGEELEEEMEEEESQESQA
;
A
#
# COMPACT_ATOMS: atom_id res chain seq x y z
N MET A 1 -40.26 13.09 -8.72
CA MET A 1 -39.32 13.07 -7.57
C MET A 1 -38.08 12.27 -7.96
N PRO A 2 -36.88 12.87 -8.06
CA PRO A 2 -35.69 12.10 -8.41
C PRO A 2 -35.28 11.23 -7.21
N ARG A 3 -35.16 9.92 -7.44
CA ARG A 3 -34.66 8.97 -6.44
C ARG A 3 -33.19 9.30 -6.17
N LYS A 4 -32.90 9.86 -4.99
CA LYS A 4 -31.54 10.07 -4.47
C LYS A 4 -30.76 8.75 -4.60
N ALA A 5 -29.79 8.68 -5.50
CA ALA A 5 -28.90 7.53 -5.61
C ALA A 5 -28.20 7.36 -4.27
N LYS A 6 -28.42 6.22 -3.59
CA LYS A 6 -27.63 5.84 -2.41
C LYS A 6 -26.17 5.81 -2.86
N LYS A 7 -25.37 6.80 -2.47
CA LYS A 7 -23.90 6.71 -2.56
C LYS A 7 -23.55 5.40 -1.84
N LYS A 8 -23.09 4.39 -2.58
CA LYS A 8 -22.55 3.13 -2.02
C LYS A 8 -21.29 3.51 -1.22
N GLY A 9 -21.48 3.94 0.02
CA GLY A 9 -20.44 4.36 0.95
C GLY A 9 -19.93 3.18 1.76
N GLY A 10 -19.36 2.18 1.08
CA GLY A 10 -18.51 1.18 1.73
C GLY A 10 -17.05 1.64 1.74
N PRO A 11 -16.17 1.02 2.55
CA PRO A 11 -14.74 1.28 2.49
C PRO A 11 -14.27 1.14 1.04
N ARG A 12 -13.79 2.23 0.45
CA ARG A 12 -13.20 2.20 -0.88
C ARG A 12 -11.77 1.72 -0.72
N TYR A 13 -11.57 0.42 -0.83
CA TYR A 13 -10.22 -0.15 -0.89
C TYR A 13 -9.52 0.34 -2.17
N ARG A 14 -8.34 0.94 -2.02
CA ARG A 14 -7.44 1.21 -3.14
C ARG A 14 -6.60 -0.03 -3.39
N ARG A 15 -6.50 -0.47 -4.64
CA ARG A 15 -5.56 -1.53 -5.01
C ARG A 15 -4.17 -0.91 -5.09
N VAL A 16 -3.23 -1.49 -4.35
CA VAL A 16 -1.82 -1.10 -4.37
C VAL A 16 -1.03 -2.25 -4.97
N VAL A 17 -0.08 -1.92 -5.85
CA VAL A 17 0.89 -2.87 -6.39
C VAL A 17 2.23 -2.56 -5.74
N LEU A 18 2.90 -3.58 -5.21
CA LEU A 18 4.12 -3.44 -4.43
C LEU A 18 5.23 -4.21 -5.13
N SER A 19 6.38 -3.58 -5.33
CA SER A 19 7.62 -4.27 -5.65
C SER A 19 8.31 -4.71 -4.36
N LEU A 20 8.69 -5.98 -4.27
CA LEU A 20 9.44 -6.52 -3.14
C LEU A 20 10.81 -7.05 -3.60
N PRO A 21 11.87 -6.96 -2.75
CA PRO A 21 13.12 -7.65 -3.02
C PRO A 21 12.90 -9.14 -3.28
N LYS A 22 13.51 -9.70 -4.34
CA LYS A 22 13.28 -11.10 -4.76
C LYS A 22 13.39 -12.10 -3.61
N ARG A 23 14.40 -11.94 -2.76
CA ARG A 23 14.61 -12.81 -1.59
C ARG A 23 13.43 -12.77 -0.62
N LEU A 24 12.91 -11.58 -0.32
CA LEU A 24 11.77 -11.39 0.56
C LEU A 24 10.51 -12.01 -0.06
N TYR A 25 10.28 -11.74 -1.35
CA TYR A 25 9.17 -12.34 -2.09
C TYR A 25 9.20 -13.87 -2.00
N PHE A 26 10.34 -14.51 -2.27
CA PHE A 26 10.43 -15.97 -2.23
C PHE A 26 10.20 -16.55 -0.83
N VAL A 27 10.66 -15.88 0.22
CA VAL A 27 10.39 -16.29 1.60
C VAL A 27 8.89 -16.23 1.90
N LEU A 28 8.25 -15.09 1.62
CA LEU A 28 6.81 -14.90 1.87
C LEU A 28 5.96 -15.84 1.01
N ASN A 29 6.35 -16.04 -0.26
CA ASN A 29 5.66 -16.95 -1.17
C ASN A 29 5.82 -18.42 -0.75
N GLY A 30 6.99 -18.79 -0.20
CA GLY A 30 7.23 -20.10 0.39
C GLY A 30 6.32 -20.36 1.59
N ILE A 31 6.18 -19.38 2.50
CA ILE A 31 5.23 -19.44 3.63
C ILE A 31 3.78 -19.56 3.14
N ALA A 32 3.44 -18.84 2.08
CA ALA A 32 2.13 -18.91 1.44
C ALA A 32 1.92 -20.18 0.59
N MET A 33 2.92 -21.06 0.48
CA MET A 33 2.89 -22.28 -0.33
C MET A 33 2.59 -22.02 -1.83
N GLY A 34 3.04 -20.88 -2.36
CA GLY A 34 2.77 -20.48 -3.76
C GLY A 34 1.33 -20.00 -4.03
N ASP A 35 0.48 -19.90 -3.00
CA ASP A 35 -0.90 -19.43 -3.15
C ASP A 35 -0.96 -17.89 -3.00
N GLU A 36 -1.24 -17.21 -4.11
CA GLU A 36 -1.33 -15.75 -4.18
C GLU A 36 -2.37 -15.16 -3.20
N ARG A 37 -3.49 -15.87 -2.95
CA ARG A 37 -4.51 -15.40 -1.99
C ARG A 37 -3.98 -15.47 -0.56
N LYS A 38 -3.21 -16.51 -0.23
CA LYS A 38 -2.57 -16.63 1.09
C LYS A 38 -1.45 -15.60 1.24
N LEU A 39 -0.66 -15.36 0.18
CA LEU A 39 0.38 -14.33 0.18
C LEU A 39 -0.21 -12.94 0.46
N ASN A 40 -1.30 -12.58 -0.22
CA ASN A 40 -1.98 -11.31 0.01
C ASN A 40 -2.53 -11.19 1.44
N ARG A 41 -3.08 -12.28 2.01
CA ARG A 41 -3.53 -12.30 3.40
C ARG A 41 -2.37 -12.16 4.39
N LEU A 42 -1.24 -12.83 4.11
CA LEU A 42 -0.04 -12.77 4.93
C LEU A 42 0.53 -11.34 4.96
N ILE A 43 0.72 -10.73 3.78
CA ILE A 43 1.19 -9.34 3.67
C ILE A 43 0.24 -8.40 4.42
N LYS A 44 -1.07 -8.58 4.24
CA LYS A 44 -2.07 -7.79 4.95
C LYS A 44 -1.96 -7.95 6.47
N GLY A 45 -1.85 -9.18 6.97
CA GLY A 45 -1.69 -9.46 8.41
C GLY A 45 -0.44 -8.80 8.99
N ILE A 46 0.70 -8.92 8.31
CA ILE A 46 1.95 -8.27 8.74
C ILE A 46 1.79 -6.74 8.85
N LEU A 47 1.10 -6.12 7.90
CA LEU A 47 0.83 -4.67 7.93
C LEU A 47 -0.13 -4.30 9.06
N GLU A 48 -1.20 -5.06 9.26
CA GLU A 48 -2.15 -4.83 10.35
C GLU A 48 -1.48 -4.98 11.72
N ASP A 49 -0.68 -6.03 11.91
CA ASP A 49 0.09 -6.27 13.14
C ASP A 49 1.06 -5.12 13.40
N LYS A 50 1.82 -4.70 12.37
CA LYS A 50 2.76 -3.59 12.50
C LYS A 50 2.07 -2.28 12.87
N LEU A 51 0.92 -1.98 12.27
CA LEU A 51 0.15 -0.77 12.55
C LEU A 51 -0.50 -0.80 13.94
N MET A 52 -0.92 -1.97 14.42
CA MET A 52 -1.49 -2.12 15.77
C MET A 52 -0.44 -1.89 16.87
N GLU A 53 0.82 -2.25 16.61
CA GLU A 53 1.92 -2.10 17.56
C GLU A 53 2.62 -0.72 17.48
N SER A 54 2.38 0.05 16.41
CA SER A 54 3.05 1.33 16.19
C SER A 54 2.52 2.47 17.07
N THR A 55 3.44 3.33 17.51
CA THR A 55 3.10 4.56 18.24
C THR A 55 2.59 5.65 17.29
N VAL A 56 1.91 6.67 17.82
CA VAL A 56 1.46 7.84 17.02
C VAL A 56 2.63 8.49 16.26
N ALA A 57 3.78 8.64 16.91
CA ALA A 57 4.97 9.22 16.28
C ALA A 57 5.50 8.36 15.11
N GLU A 58 5.44 7.03 15.21
CA GLU A 58 5.81 6.15 14.09
C GLU A 58 4.85 6.27 12.91
N LEU A 59 3.56 6.41 13.19
CA LEU A 59 2.55 6.60 12.15
C LEU A 59 2.71 7.95 11.44
N GLU A 60 3.01 9.01 12.18
CA GLU A 60 3.31 10.33 11.62
C GLU A 60 4.54 10.30 10.70
N LEU A 61 5.59 9.56 11.07
CA LEU A 61 6.77 9.36 10.21
C LEU A 61 6.42 8.65 8.90
N TYR A 62 5.52 7.66 8.91
CA TYR A 62 5.10 6.98 7.67
C TYR A 62 4.29 7.89 6.74
N LEU A 63 3.56 8.86 7.29
CA LEU A 63 2.81 9.84 6.49
C LEU A 63 3.74 10.91 5.91
N GLY A 64 4.62 11.49 6.73
CA GLY A 64 5.55 12.54 6.27
C GLY A 64 6.55 12.06 5.23
N ARG A 65 7.00 10.80 5.33
CA ARG A 65 7.88 10.19 4.32
C ARG A 65 7.17 9.88 3.00
N GLY A 66 5.84 9.77 3.02
CA GLY A 66 5.02 9.59 1.83
C GLY A 66 4.90 10.87 1.01
N GLU A 67 4.81 12.03 1.67
CA GLU A 67 4.77 13.34 1.02
C GLU A 67 6.10 13.65 0.33
N GLU A 68 7.23 13.41 0.99
CA GLU A 68 8.57 13.59 0.38
C GLU A 68 8.81 12.66 -0.83
N LEU A 69 8.34 11.40 -0.77
CA LEU A 69 8.45 10.46 -1.89
C LEU A 69 7.49 10.77 -3.06
N GLU A 70 6.29 11.29 -2.78
CA GLU A 70 5.38 11.75 -3.83
C GLU A 70 5.94 12.98 -4.56
N GLU A 71 6.55 13.92 -3.83
CA GLU A 71 7.22 15.09 -4.41
C GLU A 71 8.43 14.69 -5.28
N GLU A 72 9.28 13.76 -4.82
CA GLU A 72 10.41 13.24 -5.60
C GLU A 72 9.96 12.52 -6.88
N MET A 73 8.87 11.75 -6.83
CA MET A 73 8.30 11.07 -8.01
C MET A 73 7.69 12.05 -9.01
N GLU A 74 7.01 13.10 -8.54
CA GLU A 74 6.47 14.16 -9.41
C GLU A 74 7.60 14.95 -10.10
N GLU A 75 8.71 15.19 -9.42
CA GLU A 75 9.90 15.83 -10.00
C GLU A 75 10.56 14.94 -11.08
N GLU A 76 10.71 13.64 -10.86
CA GLU A 76 11.27 12.71 -11.85
C GLU A 76 10.39 12.58 -13.11
N GLU A 77 9.06 12.47 -12.96
CA GLU A 77 8.12 12.43 -14.08
C GLU A 77 8.10 13.74 -14.89
N SER A 78 8.34 14.88 -14.23
CA SER A 78 8.43 16.19 -14.89
C SER A 78 9.72 16.36 -15.72
N GLN A 79 10.82 15.70 -15.33
CA GLN A 79 12.10 15.76 -16.03
C GLN A 79 12.14 14.79 -17.23
N GLU A 80 11.55 13.60 -17.13
CA GLU A 80 11.46 12.66 -18.27
C GLU A 80 10.52 13.14 -19.37
N SER A 81 9.51 13.96 -19.05
CA SER A 81 8.58 14.52 -20.04
C SER A 81 9.11 15.75 -20.80
N GLN A 82 10.28 16.28 -20.42
CA GLN A 82 10.94 17.41 -21.06
C GLN A 82 12.23 17.05 -21.84
N ALA A 83 12.64 15.78 -21.84
CA ALA A 83 13.81 15.25 -22.59
C ALA A 83 13.40 14.55 -23.89
#